data_AF-A0A369PUM8-F1
#
_entry.id   AF-A0A369PUM8-F1
#
_cell.length_a   1.000
_cell.length_b   1.000
_cell.length_c   1.000
_cell.angle_alpha   90.00
_cell.angle_beta   90.00
_cell.angle_gamma   90.00
#
_symmetry.space_group_name_H-M   'P 1'
#
loop_
_entity.id
_entity.type
_entity.pdbx_description
1 polymer ?
#
loop_
_entity_poly.entity_id
_entity_poly.type
_entity_poly.pdbx_seq_one_letter_code
_entity_poly.pdbx_strand_id
1 'polypeptide(L)'
;MKPLFLENELPVDGLSRIGLWKDGKPVLSSDDLRAMLAGRRTGLVTLENVQADGFLIKRLDVKLSLHRSDSGQVSLQAHPIHHEIQSHPLLTEKDMKMLTEGKVASIGKAVEGPDGKVQSLIFEYDAGTKEFISYIPNQVQAPDRVNGELLTKKQKEAFQFGEPVELSDGTTFQHRASEPNGILSDRIALVVSVLMDGGISYLLLRGLRNLLGDKKPQKDEYTAGFKMALAAMERQQAQKDLPNLDQQEYTQGRGRSR
;
A
#
# COMPACT_ATOMS: atom_id res chain seq x y z
N MET A 1 -4.05 6.99 -4.08
CA MET A 1 -4.90 5.82 -3.82
C MET A 1 -5.87 6.18 -2.69
N LYS A 2 -7.14 5.78 -2.76
CA LYS A 2 -8.13 5.93 -1.70
C LYS A 2 -7.68 5.07 -0.52
N PRO A 3 -7.54 5.65 0.68
CA PRO A 3 -7.13 4.89 1.84
C PRO A 3 -8.31 4.03 2.37
N LEU A 4 -7.97 2.91 3.00
CA LEU A 4 -8.91 2.02 3.71
C LEU A 4 -9.18 2.51 5.14
N PHE A 5 -8.23 3.26 5.70
CA PHE A 5 -8.30 3.92 7.00
C PHE A 5 -8.01 5.42 6.82
N LEU A 6 -8.78 6.27 7.47
CA LEU A 6 -8.56 7.70 7.50
C LEU A 6 -7.49 8.04 8.55
N GLU A 7 -6.77 9.16 8.36
CA GLU A 7 -5.73 9.59 9.30
C GLU A 7 -6.28 9.86 10.71
N ASN A 8 -7.52 10.33 10.82
CA ASN A 8 -8.19 10.56 12.10
C ASN A 8 -8.68 9.27 12.78
N GLU A 9 -8.61 8.12 12.10
CA GLU A 9 -8.86 6.80 12.69
C GLU A 9 -7.59 6.16 13.28
N LEU A 10 -6.42 6.81 13.15
CA LEU A 10 -5.17 6.26 13.67
C LEU A 10 -5.25 6.07 15.20
N PRO A 11 -4.81 4.91 15.72
CA PRO A 11 -4.81 4.63 17.15
C PRO A 11 -3.65 5.38 17.83
N VAL A 12 -3.82 6.69 18.03
CA VAL A 12 -2.79 7.61 18.56
C VAL A 12 -2.21 7.13 19.90
N ASP A 13 -3.05 6.63 20.81
CA ASP A 13 -2.60 6.09 22.10
C ASP A 13 -1.70 4.85 21.95
N GLY A 14 -2.01 4.00 20.97
CA GLY A 14 -1.19 2.83 20.64
C GLY A 14 0.18 3.25 20.08
N LEU A 15 0.18 4.15 19.10
CA LEU A 15 1.39 4.66 18.46
C LEU A 15 2.28 5.44 19.45
N SER A 16 1.68 6.25 20.33
CA SER A 16 2.42 7.02 21.35
C SER A 16 3.14 6.12 22.35
N ARG A 17 2.49 5.02 22.79
CA ARG A 17 3.08 4.06 23.75
C ARG A 17 4.35 3.38 23.23
N ILE A 18 4.50 3.26 21.91
CA ILE A 18 5.66 2.65 21.26
C ILE A 18 6.57 3.68 20.58
N GLY A 19 6.39 4.97 20.87
CA GLY A 19 7.24 6.05 20.38
C GLY A 19 7.05 6.43 18.91
N LEU A 20 6.01 5.91 18.25
CA LEU A 20 5.69 6.19 16.85
C LEU A 20 4.73 7.38 16.67
N TRP A 21 4.45 8.10 17.76
CA TRP A 21 3.70 9.34 17.73
C TRP A 21 4.29 10.31 18.75
N LYS A 22 4.66 11.51 18.31
CA LYS A 22 5.29 12.52 19.16
C LYS A 22 4.90 13.91 18.68
N ASP A 23 4.67 14.84 19.59
CA ASP A 23 4.35 16.25 19.29
C ASP A 23 3.17 16.41 18.30
N GLY A 24 2.15 15.55 18.44
CA GLY A 24 0.95 15.57 17.61
C GLY A 24 1.11 15.02 16.19
N LYS A 25 2.25 14.37 15.87
CA LYS A 25 2.53 13.83 14.54
C LYS A 25 3.07 12.39 14.59
N PRO A 26 2.83 11.59 13.53
CA PRO A 26 3.42 10.26 13.41
C PRO A 26 4.94 10.35 13.22
N VAL A 27 5.67 9.45 13.89
CA VAL A 27 7.12 9.23 13.73
C VAL A 27 7.33 8.01 12.83
N LEU A 28 6.78 8.10 11.62
CA LEU A 28 6.86 7.08 10.57
C LEU A 28 7.25 7.76 9.25
N SER A 29 7.86 7.00 8.34
CA SER A 29 8.03 7.50 6.98
C SER A 29 6.66 7.74 6.33
N SER A 30 6.60 8.67 5.37
CA SER A 30 5.35 8.93 4.64
C SER A 30 4.86 7.70 3.88
N ASP A 31 5.77 6.84 3.43
CA ASP A 31 5.42 5.61 2.73
C ASP A 31 4.84 4.56 3.68
N ASP A 32 5.40 4.42 4.89
CA ASP A 32 4.87 3.50 5.91
C ASP A 32 3.50 3.93 6.41
N LEU A 33 3.32 5.23 6.68
CA LEU A 33 2.02 5.77 7.05
C LEU A 33 0.99 5.50 5.95
N ARG A 34 1.34 5.78 4.68
CA ARG A 34 0.46 5.53 3.54
C ARG A 34 0.16 4.04 3.37
N ALA A 35 1.13 3.16 3.64
CA ALA A 35 0.94 1.71 3.61
C ALA A 35 -0.12 1.28 4.63
N MET A 36 0.03 1.71 5.89
CA MET A 36 -0.92 1.42 6.95
C MET A 36 -2.34 1.92 6.62
N LEU A 37 -2.46 3.17 6.16
CA LEU A 37 -3.75 3.75 5.80
C LEU A 37 -4.41 3.02 4.62
N ALA A 38 -3.62 2.38 3.76
CA ALA A 38 -4.11 1.55 2.67
C ALA A 38 -4.35 0.08 3.06
N GLY A 39 -4.25 -0.26 4.35
CA GLY A 39 -4.44 -1.62 4.86
C GLY A 39 -3.29 -2.58 4.58
N ARG A 40 -2.09 -2.05 4.30
CA ARG A 40 -0.88 -2.81 4.06
C ARG A 40 0.04 -2.80 5.27
N ARG A 41 1.10 -3.61 5.20
CA ARG A 41 2.20 -3.57 6.16
C ARG A 41 3.19 -2.46 5.82
N THR A 42 3.80 -1.89 6.85
CA THR A 42 4.97 -1.02 6.73
C THR A 42 6.22 -1.81 6.30
N GLY A 43 7.30 -1.09 6.06
CA GLY A 43 8.65 -1.63 6.10
C GLY A 43 9.01 -2.05 7.53
N LEU A 44 10.26 -2.48 7.73
CA LEU A 44 10.75 -2.73 9.08
C LEU A 44 10.88 -1.41 9.85
N VAL A 45 10.19 -1.35 10.98
CA VAL A 45 10.23 -0.26 11.95
C VAL A 45 10.91 -0.80 13.20
N THR A 46 11.92 -0.07 13.66
CA THR A 46 12.59 -0.37 14.93
C THR A 46 11.84 0.32 16.06
N LEU A 47 11.32 -0.47 16.99
CA LEU A 47 10.77 0.01 18.25
C LEU A 47 11.85 -0.06 19.33
N GLU A 48 11.93 0.97 20.17
CA GLU A 48 12.87 1.03 21.28
C GLU A 48 12.14 1.01 22.62
N ASN A 49 12.74 0.32 23.60
CA ASN A 49 12.27 0.24 24.98
C ASN A 49 10.80 -0.19 25.12
N VAL A 50 10.39 -1.18 24.33
CA VAL A 50 9.03 -1.74 24.36
C VAL A 50 8.84 -2.51 25.66
N GLN A 51 7.75 -2.21 26.38
CA GLN A 51 7.33 -2.98 27.55
C GLN A 51 6.22 -3.94 27.15
N ALA A 52 6.44 -5.24 27.37
CA ALA A 52 5.46 -6.29 27.14
C ALA A 52 5.56 -7.33 28.26
N ASP A 53 4.44 -7.70 28.87
CA ASP A 53 4.33 -8.77 29.89
C ASP A 53 5.36 -8.69 31.03
N GLY A 54 5.69 -7.47 31.47
CA GLY A 54 6.68 -7.22 32.53
C GLY A 54 8.15 -7.26 32.09
N PHE A 55 8.42 -7.51 30.81
CA PHE A 55 9.75 -7.47 30.21
C PHE A 55 9.99 -6.15 29.48
N LEU A 56 11.21 -5.60 29.64
CA LEU A 56 11.70 -4.50 28.84
C LEU A 56 12.50 -5.04 27.66
N ILE A 57 11.96 -4.86 26.45
CA ILE A 57 12.64 -5.17 25.20
C ILE A 57 13.32 -3.90 24.72
N LYS A 58 14.65 -3.84 24.84
CA LYS A 58 15.44 -2.64 24.46
C LYS A 58 15.21 -2.23 23.01
N ARG A 59 15.11 -3.22 22.11
CA ARG A 59 14.95 -3.01 20.69
C ARG A 59 14.16 -4.17 20.08
N LEU A 60 13.17 -3.86 19.27
CA LEU A 60 12.37 -4.84 18.53
C LEU A 60 12.11 -4.33 17.12
N ASP A 61 12.56 -5.08 16.12
CA ASP A 61 12.25 -4.77 14.72
C ASP A 61 10.94 -5.47 14.32
N VAL A 62 9.96 -4.70 13.84
CA VAL A 62 8.63 -5.19 13.48
C VAL A 62 8.16 -4.57 12.16
N LYS A 63 7.21 -5.21 11.50
CA LYS A 63 6.30 -4.50 10.59
C LYS A 63 5.03 -4.12 11.33
N LEU A 64 4.32 -3.11 10.85
CA LEU A 64 3.08 -2.62 11.45
C LEU A 64 1.95 -2.67 10.44
N SER A 65 0.73 -2.87 10.93
CA SER A 65 -0.50 -2.69 10.13
C SER A 65 -1.64 -2.17 11.00
N LEU A 66 -2.71 -1.73 10.34
CA LEU A 66 -3.97 -1.41 11.00
C LEU A 66 -4.97 -2.55 10.82
N HIS A 67 -5.78 -2.76 11.83
CA HIS A 67 -6.89 -3.71 11.81
C HIS A 67 -8.16 -3.02 12.29
N ARG A 68 -9.26 -3.22 11.58
CA ARG A 68 -10.59 -2.74 11.98
C ARG A 68 -11.39 -3.92 12.50
N SER A 69 -11.84 -3.85 13.76
CA SER A 69 -12.73 -4.85 14.34
C SER A 69 -14.14 -4.77 13.75
N ASP A 70 -14.96 -5.78 14.04
CA ASP A 70 -16.39 -5.80 13.69
C ASP A 70 -17.17 -4.62 14.30
N SER A 71 -16.71 -4.09 15.43
CA SER A 71 -17.26 -2.88 16.06
C SER A 71 -16.82 -1.57 15.39
N GLY A 72 -15.96 -1.64 14.35
CA GLY A 72 -15.39 -0.50 13.65
C GLY A 72 -14.18 0.12 14.34
N GLN A 73 -13.73 -0.41 15.49
CA GLN A 73 -12.56 0.10 16.20
C GLN A 73 -11.28 -0.22 15.42
N VAL A 74 -10.45 0.80 15.20
CA VAL A 74 -9.14 0.64 14.56
C VAL A 74 -8.07 0.43 15.61
N SER A 75 -7.26 -0.62 15.42
CA SER A 75 -6.16 -1.02 16.30
C SER A 75 -4.85 -1.18 15.53
N LEU A 76 -3.74 -0.93 16.20
CA LEU A 76 -2.40 -1.18 15.68
C LEU A 76 -2.02 -2.65 15.90
N GLN A 77 -1.48 -3.30 14.87
CA GLN A 77 -0.89 -4.63 14.96
C GLN A 77 0.61 -4.56 14.70
N ALA A 78 1.39 -5.25 15.54
CA ALA A 78 2.82 -5.41 15.39
C ALA A 78 3.14 -6.84 14.94
N HIS A 79 3.96 -6.96 13.90
CA HIS A 79 4.33 -8.20 13.24
C HIS A 79 5.85 -8.39 13.40
N PRO A 80 6.30 -9.12 14.43
CA PRO A 80 7.72 -9.31 14.69
C PRO A 80 8.36 -10.24 13.68
N ILE A 81 9.69 -10.21 13.59
CA ILE A 81 10.45 -11.17 12.77
C ILE A 81 10.54 -12.50 13.52
N HIS A 82 9.80 -13.52 13.05
CA HIS A 82 9.82 -14.85 13.67
C HIS A 82 11.00 -15.70 13.23
N HIS A 83 11.47 -16.58 14.12
CA HIS A 83 12.48 -17.59 13.79
C HIS A 83 11.91 -18.69 12.90
N GLU A 84 10.65 -19.07 13.10
CA GLU A 84 9.96 -20.11 12.35
C GLU A 84 8.76 -19.55 11.59
N ILE A 85 8.31 -20.28 10.56
CA ILE A 85 7.11 -19.92 9.80
C ILE A 85 5.88 -20.10 10.69
N GLN A 86 5.10 -19.05 10.84
CA GLN A 86 3.86 -19.08 11.61
C GLN A 86 2.76 -19.73 10.79
N SER A 87 2.01 -20.66 11.37
CA SER A 87 0.86 -21.28 10.70
C SER A 87 -0.31 -20.30 10.59
N HIS A 88 -1.21 -20.54 9.63
CA HIS A 88 -2.42 -19.75 9.48
C HIS A 88 -3.66 -20.65 9.53
N PRO A 89 -4.67 -20.35 10.38
CA PRO A 89 -5.79 -21.26 10.65
C PRO A 89 -6.66 -21.55 9.41
N LEU A 90 -6.70 -20.62 8.45
CA LEU A 90 -7.45 -20.77 7.20
C LEU A 90 -6.66 -21.40 6.05
N LEU A 91 -5.37 -21.71 6.24
CA LEU A 91 -4.53 -22.30 5.20
C LEU A 91 -4.20 -23.77 5.52
N THR A 92 -4.22 -24.61 4.49
CA THR A 92 -3.72 -25.99 4.62
C THR A 92 -2.20 -25.99 4.56
N GLU A 93 -1.57 -27.07 5.01
CA GLU A 93 -0.12 -27.26 4.86
C GLU A 93 0.35 -27.15 3.41
N LYS A 94 -0.46 -27.67 2.47
CA LYS A 94 -0.18 -27.56 1.04
C LYS A 94 -0.20 -26.10 0.58
N ASP A 95 -1.20 -25.33 1.01
CA ASP A 95 -1.30 -23.89 0.68
C ASP A 95 -0.08 -23.12 1.20
N MET A 96 0.23 -23.32 2.48
CA MET A 96 1.37 -22.70 3.15
C MET A 96 2.69 -23.05 2.46
N LYS A 97 2.87 -24.31 2.06
CA LYS A 97 4.04 -24.76 1.30
C LYS A 97 4.14 -24.09 -0.07
N MET A 98 3.04 -24.01 -0.82
CA MET A 98 3.05 -23.37 -2.15
C MET A 98 3.41 -21.89 -2.07
N LEU A 99 2.90 -21.18 -1.06
CA LEU A 99 3.19 -19.76 -0.83
C LEU A 99 4.65 -19.54 -0.37
N THR A 100 5.12 -20.34 0.58
CA THR A 100 6.48 -20.19 1.15
C THR A 100 7.58 -20.58 0.17
N GLU A 101 7.35 -21.58 -0.68
CA GLU A 101 8.26 -21.96 -1.77
C GLU A 101 8.18 -20.99 -2.98
N GLY A 102 7.28 -20.01 -2.96
CA GLY A 102 7.08 -19.06 -4.06
C GLY A 102 6.52 -19.69 -5.34
N LYS A 103 5.88 -20.86 -5.24
CA LYS A 103 5.22 -21.52 -6.38
C LYS A 103 3.99 -20.75 -6.86
N VAL A 104 3.32 -20.08 -5.94
CA VAL A 104 2.22 -19.15 -6.20
C VAL A 104 2.43 -17.87 -5.39
N ALA A 105 2.06 -16.73 -5.95
CA ALA A 105 2.19 -15.44 -5.27
C ALA A 105 1.12 -15.23 -4.18
N SER A 106 -0.07 -15.76 -4.43
CA SER A 106 -1.24 -15.66 -3.56
C SER A 106 -2.14 -16.89 -3.71
N ILE A 107 -3.03 -17.09 -2.75
CA ILE A 107 -4.09 -18.10 -2.79
C ILE A 107 -5.40 -17.43 -2.39
N GLY A 108 -6.44 -17.56 -3.22
CA GLY A 108 -7.78 -17.13 -2.88
C GLY A 108 -8.57 -18.21 -2.13
N LYS A 109 -9.27 -17.84 -1.06
CA LYS A 109 -10.26 -18.71 -0.40
C LYS A 109 -11.57 -17.99 -0.15
N ALA A 110 -12.67 -18.71 -0.30
CA ALA A 110 -13.97 -18.30 0.18
C ALA A 110 -14.08 -18.58 1.69
N VAL A 111 -14.45 -17.58 2.46
CA VAL A 111 -14.62 -17.65 3.91
C VAL A 111 -16.01 -17.14 4.25
N GLU A 112 -16.75 -17.92 5.04
CA GLU A 112 -18.07 -17.52 5.52
C GLU A 112 -17.90 -16.58 6.72
N GLY A 113 -18.48 -15.38 6.61
CA GLY A 113 -18.52 -14.42 7.71
C GLY A 113 -19.56 -14.81 8.77
N PRO A 114 -19.55 -14.15 9.94
CA PRO A 114 -20.53 -14.41 11.00
C PRO A 114 -21.99 -14.19 10.58
N ASP A 115 -22.22 -13.40 9.52
CA ASP A 115 -23.53 -13.12 8.94
C ASP A 115 -23.96 -14.12 7.84
N GLY A 116 -23.19 -15.20 7.65
CA GLY A 116 -23.42 -16.21 6.60
C GLY A 116 -23.03 -15.74 5.19
N LYS A 117 -22.49 -14.53 5.03
CA LYS A 117 -22.02 -14.07 3.72
C LYS A 117 -20.65 -14.66 3.42
N VAL A 118 -20.52 -15.20 2.21
CA VAL A 118 -19.23 -15.67 1.71
C VAL A 118 -18.42 -14.48 1.20
N GLN A 119 -17.22 -14.31 1.76
CA GLN A 119 -16.24 -13.32 1.35
C GLN A 119 -15.00 -14.01 0.79
N SER A 120 -14.47 -13.50 -0.32
CA SER A 120 -13.16 -13.94 -0.83
C SER A 120 -12.04 -13.24 -0.05
N LEU A 121 -11.10 -14.03 0.46
CA LEU A 121 -9.83 -13.57 1.01
C LEU A 121 -8.68 -14.03 0.13
N ILE A 122 -7.71 -13.14 -0.07
CA ILE A 122 -6.45 -13.46 -0.74
C ILE A 122 -5.38 -13.60 0.33
N PHE A 123 -4.69 -14.73 0.33
CA PHE A 123 -3.62 -15.06 1.27
C PHE A 123 -2.26 -14.93 0.60
N GLU A 124 -1.30 -14.47 1.38
CA GLU A 124 0.08 -14.33 0.95
C GLU A 124 1.10 -14.56 2.05
N TYR A 125 2.33 -14.90 1.67
CA TYR A 125 3.43 -15.10 2.62
C TYR A 125 4.35 -13.86 2.67
N ASP A 126 4.54 -13.32 3.87
CA ASP A 126 5.53 -12.28 4.15
C ASP A 126 6.82 -12.91 4.65
N ALA A 127 7.79 -13.06 3.76
CA ALA A 127 9.10 -13.63 4.11
C ALA A 127 9.88 -12.80 5.16
N GLY A 128 9.55 -11.51 5.33
CA GLY A 128 10.21 -10.64 6.30
C GLY A 128 9.81 -10.94 7.75
N THR A 129 8.55 -11.34 7.98
CA THR A 129 8.07 -11.71 9.32
C THR A 129 7.85 -13.22 9.48
N LYS A 130 7.87 -13.98 8.37
CA LYS A 130 7.51 -15.40 8.28
C LYS A 130 6.07 -15.69 8.67
N GLU A 131 5.17 -14.79 8.32
CA GLU A 131 3.73 -14.91 8.57
C GLU A 131 2.95 -14.98 7.26
N PHE A 132 1.76 -15.55 7.33
CA PHE A 132 0.78 -15.41 6.26
C PHE A 132 -0.18 -14.27 6.58
N ILE A 133 -0.43 -13.41 5.60
CA ILE A 133 -1.41 -12.34 5.72
C ILE A 133 -2.55 -12.55 4.74
N SER A 134 -3.67 -11.92 5.05
CA SER A 134 -4.85 -11.94 4.19
C SER A 134 -5.41 -10.55 3.98
N TYR A 135 -6.07 -10.36 2.85
CA TYR A 135 -6.79 -9.14 2.54
C TYR A 135 -8.00 -9.44 1.63
N ILE A 136 -8.90 -8.48 1.55
CA ILE A 136 -10.11 -8.59 0.73
C ILE A 136 -9.82 -7.92 -0.63
N PRO A 137 -9.93 -8.64 -1.76
CA PRO A 137 -9.46 -8.14 -3.05
C PRO A 137 -10.23 -6.89 -3.51
N ASN A 138 -11.53 -6.79 -3.21
CA ASN A 138 -12.34 -5.62 -3.60
C ASN A 138 -12.03 -4.35 -2.79
N GLN A 139 -11.27 -4.44 -1.69
CA GLN A 139 -10.79 -3.30 -0.93
C GLN A 139 -9.44 -2.79 -1.47
N VAL A 140 -8.75 -3.59 -2.29
CA VAL A 140 -7.52 -3.17 -2.96
C VAL A 140 -7.89 -2.23 -4.11
N GLN A 141 -7.39 -1.00 -4.05
CA GLN A 141 -7.53 -0.09 -5.18
C GLN A 141 -6.45 -0.38 -6.22
N ALA A 142 -6.85 -0.94 -7.36
CA ALA A 142 -5.99 -1.06 -8.52
C ALA A 142 -5.71 0.32 -9.16
N PRO A 143 -4.49 0.56 -9.66
CA PRO A 143 -4.22 1.73 -10.50
C PRO A 143 -5.15 1.77 -11.73
N ASP A 144 -5.49 2.97 -12.18
CA ASP A 144 -6.11 3.16 -13.48
C ASP A 144 -5.09 3.05 -14.60
N ARG A 145 -3.90 3.62 -14.39
CA ARG A 145 -2.78 3.50 -15.33
C ARG A 145 -1.49 3.11 -14.63
N VAL A 146 -0.64 2.38 -15.34
CA VAL A 146 0.74 2.10 -14.96
C VAL A 146 1.62 2.41 -16.17
N ASN A 147 2.65 3.23 -15.98
CA ASN A 147 3.53 3.71 -17.05
C ASN A 147 2.73 4.27 -18.26
N GLY A 148 1.63 4.98 -17.96
CA GLY A 148 0.76 5.62 -18.95
C GLY A 148 -0.26 4.70 -19.62
N GLU A 149 -0.08 3.38 -19.54
CA GLU A 149 -1.02 2.39 -20.09
C GLU A 149 -2.26 2.27 -19.21
N LEU A 150 -3.45 2.31 -19.82
CA LEU A 150 -4.74 2.12 -19.12
C LEU A 150 -4.95 0.64 -18.83
N LEU A 151 -5.11 0.29 -17.55
CA LEU A 151 -5.38 -1.09 -17.17
C LEU A 151 -6.81 -1.49 -17.56
N THR A 152 -6.91 -2.63 -18.24
CA THR A 152 -8.19 -3.28 -18.51
C THR A 152 -8.86 -3.75 -17.22
N LYS A 153 -10.17 -4.01 -17.26
CA LYS A 153 -10.90 -4.58 -16.11
C LYS A 153 -10.26 -5.87 -15.61
N LYS A 154 -9.85 -6.75 -16.53
CA LYS A 154 -9.18 -8.02 -16.20
C LYS A 154 -7.83 -7.80 -15.52
N GLN A 155 -7.02 -6.86 -15.99
CA GLN A 155 -5.74 -6.54 -15.35
C GLN A 155 -5.94 -5.93 -13.95
N LYS A 156 -6.95 -5.08 -13.77
CA LYS A 156 -7.30 -4.54 -12.43
C LYS A 156 -7.74 -5.65 -11.47
N GLU A 157 -8.55 -6.59 -11.95
CA GLU A 157 -8.97 -7.76 -11.17
C GLU A 157 -7.77 -8.66 -10.84
N ALA A 158 -6.93 -9.01 -11.81
CA ALA A 158 -5.69 -9.75 -11.57
C ALA A 158 -4.82 -9.08 -10.50
N PHE A 159 -4.62 -7.77 -10.59
CA PHE A 159 -3.90 -7.00 -9.58
C PHE A 159 -4.56 -7.13 -8.19
N GLN A 160 -5.88 -6.95 -8.09
CA GLN A 160 -6.61 -7.11 -6.82
C GLN A 160 -6.46 -8.51 -6.22
N PHE A 161 -6.39 -9.56 -7.05
CA PHE A 161 -6.19 -10.94 -6.61
C PHE A 161 -4.72 -11.31 -6.35
N GLY A 162 -3.80 -10.34 -6.49
CA GLY A 162 -2.36 -10.56 -6.28
C GLY A 162 -1.68 -11.32 -7.42
N GLU A 163 -2.34 -11.41 -8.58
CA GLU A 163 -1.80 -12.04 -9.78
C GLU A 163 -0.90 -11.06 -10.55
N PRO A 164 0.10 -11.56 -11.30
CA PRO A 164 0.92 -10.73 -12.17
C PRO A 164 0.09 -10.07 -13.30
N VAL A 165 0.39 -8.80 -13.54
CA VAL A 165 -0.13 -8.00 -14.63
C VAL A 165 1.03 -7.60 -15.53
N GLU A 166 0.92 -7.91 -16.81
CA GLU A 166 1.87 -7.51 -17.84
C GLU A 166 1.29 -6.39 -18.71
N LEU A 167 2.11 -5.38 -18.99
CA LEU A 167 1.82 -4.26 -19.89
C LEU A 167 2.36 -4.54 -21.30
N SER A 168 1.91 -3.75 -22.27
CA SER A 168 2.37 -3.87 -23.67
C SER A 168 3.87 -3.61 -23.86
N ASP A 169 4.52 -2.87 -22.95
CA ASP A 169 5.96 -2.60 -22.97
C ASP A 169 6.81 -3.67 -22.25
N GLY A 170 6.18 -4.78 -21.84
CA GLY A 170 6.81 -5.89 -21.13
C GLY A 170 7.20 -5.57 -19.68
N THR A 171 6.61 -4.52 -19.10
CA THR A 171 6.59 -4.29 -17.65
C THR A 171 5.62 -5.24 -16.99
N THR A 172 6.07 -5.93 -15.95
CA THR A 172 5.24 -6.81 -15.15
C THR A 172 5.22 -6.35 -13.70
N PHE A 173 4.03 -6.34 -13.10
CA PHE A 173 3.84 -5.93 -11.71
C PHE A 173 2.73 -6.73 -11.05
N GLN A 174 2.69 -6.75 -9.73
CA GLN A 174 1.66 -7.47 -8.96
C GLN A 174 1.40 -6.75 -7.64
N HIS A 175 0.18 -6.87 -7.12
CA HIS A 175 -0.13 -6.39 -5.78
C HIS A 175 0.55 -7.25 -4.71
N ARG A 176 0.94 -6.62 -3.60
CA ARG A 176 1.51 -7.31 -2.44
C ARG A 176 1.23 -6.54 -1.16
N ALA A 177 0.36 -7.04 -0.28
CA ALA A 177 -0.05 -6.35 0.94
C ALA A 177 1.07 -6.26 2.00
N SER A 178 2.06 -7.16 1.92
CA SER A 178 3.26 -7.20 2.76
C SER A 178 4.32 -6.17 2.38
N GLU A 179 4.11 -5.44 1.27
CA GLU A 179 5.02 -4.40 0.77
C GLU A 179 4.45 -2.99 1.01
N PRO A 180 5.27 -2.02 1.44
CA PRO A 180 4.78 -0.67 1.77
C PRO A 180 4.10 0.02 0.57
N ASN A 181 4.74 -0.08 -0.59
CA ASN A 181 4.23 0.45 -1.85
C ASN A 181 3.03 -0.36 -2.40
N GLY A 182 2.75 -1.52 -1.82
CA GLY A 182 1.65 -2.40 -2.24
C GLY A 182 1.87 -3.10 -3.58
N ILE A 183 3.05 -2.96 -4.16
CA ILE A 183 3.36 -3.39 -5.52
C ILE A 183 4.77 -3.98 -5.56
N LEU A 184 4.90 -5.12 -6.25
CA LEU A 184 6.16 -5.63 -6.76
C LEU A 184 6.22 -5.37 -8.27
N SER A 185 7.42 -5.22 -8.82
CA SER A 185 7.59 -5.06 -10.26
C SER A 185 8.94 -5.57 -10.74
N ASP A 186 8.97 -6.08 -11.98
CA ASP A 186 10.22 -6.37 -12.67
C ASP A 186 11.02 -5.10 -13.06
N ARG A 187 10.46 -3.91 -12.81
CA ARG A 187 11.10 -2.59 -12.98
C ARG A 187 11.41 -1.96 -11.62
N ILE A 188 12.47 -1.15 -11.55
CA ILE A 188 12.87 -0.48 -10.31
C ILE A 188 11.96 0.69 -9.89
N ALA A 189 11.20 1.24 -10.83
CA ALA A 189 10.22 2.29 -10.58
C ALA A 189 9.02 2.19 -11.54
N LEU A 190 7.88 2.68 -11.08
CA LEU A 190 6.64 2.78 -11.86
C LEU A 190 5.99 4.14 -11.64
N VAL A 191 5.37 4.68 -12.68
CA VAL A 191 4.42 5.80 -12.53
C VAL A 191 3.01 5.23 -12.56
N VAL A 192 2.29 5.33 -11.46
CA VAL A 192 0.90 4.87 -11.37
C VAL A 192 -0.05 6.06 -11.30
N SER A 193 -1.29 5.87 -11.73
CA SER A 193 -2.32 6.89 -11.57
C SER A 193 -3.66 6.29 -11.16
N VAL A 194 -4.45 7.08 -10.42
CA VAL A 194 -5.84 6.75 -10.04
C VAL A 194 -6.76 7.92 -10.37
N LEU A 195 -7.96 7.63 -10.84
CA LEU A 195 -9.06 8.56 -10.99
C LEU A 195 -9.70 8.80 -9.62
N MET A 196 -9.81 10.07 -9.24
CA MET A 196 -10.48 10.51 -8.02
C MET A 196 -11.43 11.66 -8.37
N ASP A 197 -12.29 12.07 -7.44
CA ASP A 197 -13.38 13.02 -7.67
C ASP A 197 -12.95 14.44 -8.12
N GLY A 198 -11.64 14.70 -8.19
CA GLY A 198 -11.03 15.94 -8.71
C GLY A 198 -10.05 15.73 -9.89
N GLY A 199 -10.07 14.56 -10.52
CA GLY A 199 -9.22 14.22 -11.68
C GLY A 199 -8.21 13.10 -11.41
N ILE A 200 -7.26 12.94 -12.34
CA ILE A 200 -6.22 11.90 -12.26
C ILE A 200 -5.18 12.33 -11.21
N SER A 201 -4.85 11.45 -10.28
CA SER A 201 -3.72 11.64 -9.35
C SER A 201 -2.61 10.66 -9.70
N TYR A 202 -1.40 11.18 -9.92
CA TYR A 202 -0.21 10.37 -10.23
C TYR A 202 0.65 10.15 -8.98
N LEU A 203 1.32 9.00 -8.93
CA LEU A 203 2.32 8.66 -7.93
C LEU A 203 3.52 8.00 -8.64
N LEU A 204 4.71 8.50 -8.34
CA LEU A 204 5.96 7.85 -8.71
C LEU A 204 6.37 6.89 -7.59
N LEU A 205 6.34 5.60 -7.87
CA LEU A 205 6.77 4.55 -6.94
C LEU A 205 8.22 4.18 -7.27
N ARG A 206 9.10 4.30 -6.27
CA ARG A 206 10.53 3.94 -6.35
C ARG A 206 10.85 2.91 -5.27
N GLY A 207 12.02 2.27 -5.40
CA GLY A 207 12.46 1.25 -4.44
C GLY A 207 11.56 0.03 -4.44
N LEU A 208 10.92 -0.27 -5.59
CA LEU A 208 10.07 -1.43 -5.74
C LEU A 208 10.94 -2.69 -5.68
N ARG A 209 10.45 -3.71 -4.97
CA ARG A 209 11.09 -5.03 -4.99
C ARG A 209 10.66 -5.81 -6.23
N ASN A 210 11.52 -6.76 -6.64
CA ASN A 210 11.25 -7.62 -7.78
C ASN A 210 10.04 -8.55 -7.55
N LEU A 211 9.50 -9.09 -8.65
CA LEU A 211 8.48 -10.12 -8.64
C LEU A 211 8.93 -11.36 -7.84
N LEU A 212 7.97 -12.06 -7.26
CA LEU A 212 8.26 -13.26 -6.46
C LEU A 212 8.91 -14.34 -7.32
N GLY A 213 10.01 -14.90 -6.81
CA GLY A 213 10.74 -15.97 -7.48
C GLY A 213 11.57 -15.53 -8.68
N ASP A 214 11.50 -14.27 -9.11
CA ASP A 214 12.35 -13.76 -10.18
C ASP A 214 13.77 -13.53 -9.66
N LYS A 215 14.71 -14.31 -10.19
CA LYS A 215 16.14 -14.22 -9.87
C LYS A 215 16.89 -13.25 -10.79
N LYS A 216 16.25 -12.76 -11.85
CA LYS A 216 16.85 -11.78 -12.74
C LYS A 216 16.95 -10.44 -12.00
N PRO A 217 17.98 -9.63 -12.27
CA PRO A 217 17.99 -8.24 -11.83
C PRO A 217 16.74 -7.52 -12.36
N GLN A 218 16.17 -6.62 -11.54
CA GLN A 218 15.12 -5.74 -12.03
C GLN A 218 15.63 -4.93 -13.21
N LYS A 219 14.77 -4.76 -14.21
CA LYS A 219 15.00 -3.94 -15.37
C LYS A 219 14.93 -2.47 -14.97
N ASP A 220 15.62 -1.64 -15.73
CA ASP A 220 15.56 -0.19 -15.64
C ASP A 220 14.13 0.34 -15.96
N GLU A 221 13.74 1.45 -15.34
CA GLU A 221 12.41 2.06 -15.46
C GLU A 221 12.12 2.76 -16.81
N TYR A 222 13.13 3.11 -17.61
CA TYR A 222 13.04 4.02 -18.75
C TYR A 222 12.38 3.45 -20.02
N THR A 223 11.18 2.89 -19.91
CA THR A 223 10.32 2.61 -21.07
C THR A 223 9.74 3.90 -21.64
N ALA A 224 9.26 3.86 -22.89
CA ALA A 224 8.56 4.99 -23.50
C ALA A 224 7.32 5.37 -22.67
N GLY A 225 6.57 4.37 -22.17
CA GLY A 225 5.42 4.57 -21.31
C GLY A 225 5.76 5.27 -20.00
N PHE A 226 6.82 4.81 -19.32
CA PHE A 226 7.30 5.45 -18.09
C PHE A 226 7.65 6.93 -18.30
N LYS A 227 8.43 7.25 -19.34
CA LYS A 227 8.83 8.63 -19.64
C LYS A 227 7.62 9.54 -19.91
N MET A 228 6.65 9.04 -20.69
CA MET A 228 5.43 9.79 -20.96
C MET A 228 4.60 10.02 -19.70
N ALA A 229 4.47 9.00 -18.85
CA ALA A 229 3.73 9.09 -17.60
C ALA A 229 4.39 10.03 -16.60
N LEU A 230 5.73 10.01 -16.50
CA LEU A 230 6.50 10.91 -15.66
C LEU A 230 6.32 12.37 -16.11
N ALA A 231 6.44 12.65 -17.40
CA ALA A 231 6.20 13.99 -17.95
C ALA A 231 4.76 14.47 -17.72
N ALA A 232 3.76 13.57 -17.79
CA ALA A 232 2.38 13.91 -17.47
C ALA A 232 2.19 14.27 -15.99
N MET A 233 2.83 13.53 -15.09
CA MET A 233 2.85 13.82 -13.64
C MET A 233 3.48 15.18 -13.36
N GLU A 234 4.66 15.47 -13.94
CA GLU A 234 5.38 16.73 -13.75
C GLU A 234 4.56 17.94 -14.23
N ARG A 235 3.90 17.82 -15.39
CA ARG A 235 2.99 18.88 -15.90
C ARG A 235 1.82 19.13 -14.96
N GLN A 236 1.24 18.08 -14.38
CA GLN A 236 0.14 18.24 -13.44
C GLN A 236 0.60 18.94 -12.16
N GLN A 237 1.77 18.59 -11.64
CA GLN A 237 2.36 19.25 -10.47
C GLN A 237 2.61 20.73 -10.77
N ALA A 238 3.24 21.05 -11.90
CA ALA A 238 3.48 22.43 -12.31
C ALA A 238 2.19 23.26 -12.45
N GLN A 239 1.09 22.67 -12.92
CA GLN A 239 -0.20 23.36 -13.00
C GLN A 239 -0.83 23.64 -11.63
N LYS A 240 -0.60 22.78 -10.64
CA LYS A 240 -1.09 22.97 -9.26
C LYS A 240 -0.29 24.02 -8.50
N ASP A 241 0.99 24.20 -8.85
CA ASP A 241 1.90 25.14 -8.19
C ASP A 241 1.81 26.58 -8.76
N LEU A 242 1.00 26.81 -9.80
CA LEU A 242 0.73 28.16 -10.30
C LEU A 242 -0.08 28.94 -9.24
N PRO A 243 0.37 30.14 -8.82
CA PRO A 243 -0.40 30.97 -7.91
C PRO A 243 -1.73 31.36 -8.57
N ASN A 244 -2.81 31.20 -7.82
CA ASN A 244 -4.16 31.53 -8.25
C ASN A 244 -4.29 33.06 -8.37
N LEU A 245 -3.98 33.61 -9.55
CA LEU A 245 -3.92 35.06 -9.80
C LEU A 245 -5.31 35.72 -9.93
N ASP A 246 -6.40 34.98 -9.82
CA ASP A 246 -7.75 35.47 -10.14
C ASP A 246 -8.65 35.79 -8.93
N GLN A 247 -8.12 36.39 -7.85
CA GLN A 247 -8.98 36.90 -6.75
C GLN A 247 -8.61 38.29 -6.17
N GLN A 248 -7.81 39.12 -6.85
CA GLN A 248 -7.52 40.49 -6.34
C GLN A 248 -7.98 41.68 -7.20
N GLU A 249 -8.66 41.48 -8.34
CA GLU A 249 -9.06 42.61 -9.21
C GLU A 249 -10.54 43.03 -9.17
N TYR A 250 -11.34 42.60 -8.18
CA TYR A 250 -12.76 43.02 -8.07
C TYR A 250 -13.13 43.84 -6.83
N THR A 251 -12.16 44.42 -6.10
CA THR A 251 -12.44 45.29 -4.93
C THR A 251 -11.87 46.71 -5.03
N GLN A 252 -11.59 47.22 -6.22
CA GLN A 252 -11.32 48.65 -6.41
C GLN A 252 -12.02 49.16 -7.67
N GLY A 253 -13.29 49.54 -7.56
CA GLY A 253 -13.97 50.07 -8.75
C GLY A 253 -15.41 50.51 -8.66
N ARG A 254 -16.00 50.78 -7.47
CA ARG A 254 -17.28 51.51 -7.40
C ARG A 254 -17.32 52.42 -6.18
N GLY A 255 -16.69 53.57 -6.32
CA GLY A 255 -16.82 54.68 -5.40
C GLY A 255 -16.66 56.01 -6.14
N ARG A 256 -17.80 56.57 -6.59
CA ARG A 256 -18.15 58.00 -6.75
C ARG A 256 -18.83 58.38 -8.07
N SER A 257 -19.79 59.29 -7.89
CA SER A 257 -20.53 60.15 -8.83
C SER A 257 -21.79 59.48 -9.40
N ARG A 258 -23.01 59.98 -9.21
CA ARG A 258 -23.53 61.32 -8.89
C ARG A 258 -24.74 61.23 -7.97
#